data_AF-A0A6P5P862-F1
#
_entry.id   AF-A0A6P5P862-F1
#
_cell.length_a   1.000
_cell.length_b   1.000
_cell.length_c   1.000
_cell.angle_alpha   90.00
_cell.angle_beta   90.00
_cell.angle_gamma   90.00
#
_symmetry.space_group_name_H-M   'P 1'
#
loop_
_entity.id
_entity.type
_entity.pdbx_description
1 polymer ?
#
loop_
_entity_poly.entity_id
_entity_poly.type
_entity_poly.pdbx_seq_one_letter_code
_entity_poly.pdbx_strand_id
1 'polypeptide(L)'
;MRPIVCLFLIGLALRCYAASDGGLVCKPVLKEMTLFLLGSKESLEENLKSYDPPQEAIDAKLLVKDCVDEISYLDRLKIAGAVVKILGECGMKAWLSKFSPGTPLAK
;
A
#
# COMPACT_ATOMS: atom_id res chain seq x y z
N MET A 1 14.70 25.75 24.93
CA MET A 1 14.72 24.41 24.29
C MET A 1 13.38 23.75 24.54
N ARG A 2 12.67 23.29 23.51
CA ARG A 2 11.29 22.77 23.62
C ARG A 2 11.31 21.23 23.69
N PRO A 3 11.41 20.62 24.88
CA PRO A 3 11.48 19.15 25.01
C PRO A 3 10.26 18.46 24.40
N ILE A 4 9.13 19.16 24.38
CA ILE A 4 7.88 18.74 23.76
C ILE A 4 8.07 18.49 22.24
N VAL A 5 8.79 19.36 21.53
CA VAL A 5 9.02 19.20 20.08
C VAL A 5 9.91 17.98 19.82
N CYS A 6 10.95 17.76 20.64
CA CYS A 6 11.79 16.58 20.53
C CYS A 6 11.01 15.29 20.82
N LEU A 7 10.12 15.29 21.82
CA LEU A 7 9.25 14.16 22.14
C LEU A 7 8.25 13.88 21.01
N PHE A 8 7.69 14.91 20.39
CA PHE A 8 6.82 14.76 19.20
C PHE A 8 7.58 14.17 18.02
N LEU A 9 8.81 14.62 17.75
CA LEU A 9 9.65 14.10 16.67
C LEU A 9 10.10 12.66 16.92
N ILE A 10 10.46 12.31 18.16
CA ILE A 10 10.77 10.93 18.55
C ILE A 10 9.52 10.05 18.45
N GLY A 11 8.35 10.56 18.84
CA GLY A 11 7.07 9.87 18.68
C GLY A 11 6.71 9.66 17.21
N LEU A 12 6.95 10.65 16.35
CA LEU A 12 6.80 10.53 14.89
C LEU A 12 7.79 9.52 14.31
N ALA A 13 9.06 9.58 14.70
CA ALA A 13 10.09 8.63 14.26
C ALA A 13 9.76 7.20 14.70
N LEU A 14 9.28 6.99 15.93
CA LEU A 14 8.83 5.70 16.44
C LEU A 14 7.55 5.21 15.75
N ARG A 15 6.61 6.10 15.41
CA ARG A 15 5.41 5.75 14.62
C ARG A 15 5.75 5.42 13.17
N CYS A 16 6.69 6.14 12.55
CA CYS A 16 7.22 5.82 11.24
C CYS A 16 8.00 4.51 11.27
N TYR A 17 8.76 4.23 12.32
CA TYR A 17 9.46 2.96 12.53
C TYR A 17 8.48 1.80 12.75
N ALA A 18 7.40 2.00 13.52
CA ALA A 18 6.35 1.02 13.72
C ALA A 18 5.52 0.76 12.43
N ALA A 19 5.27 1.80 11.62
CA ALA A 19 4.72 1.65 10.27
C ALA A 19 5.69 0.96 9.30
N SER A 20 6.99 0.92 9.65
CA SER A 20 8.04 0.22 8.93
C SER A 20 8.33 -1.18 9.49
N ASP A 21 7.68 -1.62 10.58
CA ASP A 21 8.12 -2.78 11.38
C ASP A 21 7.68 -4.15 10.83
N GLY A 22 7.45 -4.19 9.52
CA GLY A 22 7.34 -5.38 8.70
C GLY A 22 6.95 -4.90 7.33
N GLY A 23 7.88 -4.91 6.37
CA GLY A 23 7.68 -4.47 4.97
C GLY A 23 6.70 -5.33 4.15
N LEU A 24 5.64 -5.77 4.81
CA LEU A 24 4.40 -6.28 4.28
C LEU A 24 3.51 -5.09 3.99
N VAL A 25 2.94 -5.04 2.79
CA VAL A 25 1.98 -4.00 2.45
C VAL A 25 0.74 -4.14 3.34
N CYS A 26 0.27 -3.00 3.84
CA CYS A 26 -0.88 -2.91 4.73
C CYS A 26 -2.09 -3.61 4.11
N LYS A 27 -2.80 -4.44 4.90
CA LYS A 27 -3.96 -5.22 4.42
C LYS A 27 -5.02 -4.36 3.71
N PRO A 28 -5.43 -3.19 4.23
CA PRO A 28 -6.25 -2.20 3.51
C PRO A 28 -5.73 -1.85 2.11
N VAL A 29 -4.44 -1.56 1.98
CA VAL A 29 -3.81 -1.18 0.71
C VAL A 29 -3.83 -2.34 -0.28
N LEU A 30 -3.55 -3.57 0.19
CA LEU A 30 -3.67 -4.78 -0.64
C LEU A 30 -5.10 -4.99 -1.14
N LYS A 31 -6.08 -4.82 -0.25
CA LYS A 31 -7.51 -4.97 -0.58
C LYS A 31 -7.94 -3.91 -1.60
N GLU A 32 -7.59 -2.64 -1.37
CA GLU A 32 -7.89 -1.54 -2.29
C GLU A 32 -7.25 -1.78 -3.66
N MET A 33 -5.97 -2.15 -3.73
CA MET A 33 -5.29 -2.44 -5.00
C MET A 33 -5.95 -3.61 -5.75
N THR A 34 -6.37 -4.64 -5.03
CA THR A 34 -7.06 -5.79 -5.61
C THR A 34 -8.40 -5.38 -6.21
N LEU A 35 -9.21 -4.61 -5.47
CA LEU A 35 -10.48 -4.08 -5.97
C LEU A 35 -10.29 -3.09 -7.11
N PHE A 36 -9.23 -2.29 -7.07
CA PHE A 36 -8.90 -1.34 -8.12
C PHE A 36 -8.52 -2.03 -9.43
N LEU A 37 -7.77 -3.13 -9.38
CA LEU A 37 -7.36 -3.86 -10.58
C LEU A 37 -8.43 -4.84 -11.07
N LEU A 38 -9.13 -5.53 -10.17
CA LEU A 38 -9.96 -6.70 -10.53
C LEU A 38 -11.44 -6.58 -10.12
N GLY A 39 -11.78 -5.64 -9.23
CA GLY A 39 -13.13 -5.44 -8.74
C GLY A 39 -13.98 -4.53 -9.62
N SER A 40 -15.28 -4.43 -9.30
CA SER A 40 -16.16 -3.43 -9.90
C SER A 40 -15.91 -2.04 -9.32
N LYS A 41 -16.35 -1.01 -10.04
CA LYS A 41 -16.32 0.39 -9.57
C LYS A 41 -17.08 0.55 -8.25
N GLU A 42 -18.25 -0.08 -8.12
CA GLU A 42 -19.09 -0.08 -6.92
C GLU A 42 -18.38 -0.70 -5.71
N SER A 43 -17.78 -1.89 -5.87
CA SER A 43 -17.05 -2.53 -4.77
C SER A 43 -15.82 -1.73 -4.32
N LEU A 44 -15.16 -1.04 -5.26
CA LEU A 44 -14.08 -0.12 -4.92
C LEU A 44 -14.60 1.09 -4.14
N GLU A 45 -15.70 1.69 -4.60
CA GLU A 45 -16.32 2.85 -3.94
C GLU A 45 -16.76 2.53 -2.50
N GLU A 46 -17.44 1.41 -2.29
CA GLU A 46 -17.84 0.93 -0.95
C GLU A 46 -16.61 0.73 -0.05
N ASN A 47 -15.53 0.16 -0.59
CA ASN A 47 -14.30 -0.02 0.16
C ASN A 47 -13.64 1.33 0.51
N LEU A 48 -13.62 2.30 -0.42
CA LEU A 48 -13.05 3.63 -0.16
C LEU A 48 -13.85 4.38 0.91
N LYS A 49 -15.20 4.34 0.84
CA LYS A 49 -16.09 4.95 1.84
C LYS A 49 -15.85 4.40 3.25
N SER A 50 -15.44 3.13 3.38
CA SER A 50 -15.14 2.52 4.69
C SER A 50 -13.96 3.16 5.43
N TYR A 51 -13.13 3.96 4.75
CA TYR A 51 -12.01 4.69 5.34
C TYR A 51 -12.34 6.15 5.72
N ASP A 52 -13.58 6.58 5.49
CA ASP A 52 -14.04 7.97 5.69
C ASP A 52 -13.16 9.05 5.01
N PRO A 53 -12.77 8.89 3.73
CA PRO A 53 -11.98 9.89 3.03
C PRO A 53 -12.87 11.05 2.53
N PRO A 54 -12.28 12.23 2.22
CA PRO A 54 -13.00 13.28 1.51
C PRO A 54 -13.59 12.78 0.20
N GLN A 55 -14.79 13.23 -0.15
CA GLN A 55 -15.48 12.79 -1.37
C GLN A 55 -14.64 13.03 -2.63
N GLU A 56 -13.88 14.13 -2.69
CA GLU A 56 -12.95 14.44 -3.78
C GLU A 56 -11.91 13.33 -4.03
N ALA A 57 -11.43 12.67 -2.97
CA ALA A 57 -10.45 11.58 -3.10
C ALA A 57 -11.11 10.31 -3.65
N ILE A 58 -12.38 10.05 -3.31
CA ILE A 58 -13.16 8.94 -3.87
C ILE A 58 -13.36 9.19 -5.36
N ASP A 59 -13.88 10.36 -5.73
CA ASP A 59 -14.20 10.71 -7.11
C ASP A 59 -12.94 10.66 -8.01
N ALA A 60 -11.81 11.20 -7.52
CA ALA A 60 -10.54 11.12 -8.23
C ALA A 60 -10.08 9.67 -8.43
N LYS A 61 -10.23 8.80 -7.43
CA LYS A 61 -9.86 7.39 -7.56
C LYS A 61 -10.76 6.64 -8.54
N LEU A 62 -12.08 6.90 -8.49
CA LEU A 62 -13.07 6.30 -9.38
C LEU A 62 -12.90 6.75 -10.83
N LEU A 63 -12.44 7.99 -11.06
CA LEU A 63 -12.11 8.47 -12.39
C LEU A 63 -10.95 7.67 -13.01
N VAL A 64 -9.89 7.38 -12.23
CA VAL A 64 -8.79 6.54 -12.72
C VAL A 64 -9.24 5.09 -12.92
N LYS A 65 -10.17 4.60 -12.09
CA LYS A 65 -10.75 3.26 -12.23
C LYS A 65 -11.44 3.08 -13.58
N ASP A 66 -12.11 4.10 -14.10
CA ASP A 66 -12.73 4.05 -15.44
C ASP A 66 -11.70 3.73 -16.52
N CYS A 67 -10.54 4.39 -16.50
CA CYS A 67 -9.45 4.09 -17.44
C CYS A 67 -8.87 2.68 -17.25
N VAL A 68 -8.79 2.19 -16.01
CA VAL A 68 -8.32 0.83 -15.74
C VAL A 68 -9.32 -0.21 -16.25
N ASP A 69 -10.62 0.07 -16.16
CA ASP A 69 -11.66 -0.86 -16.61
C ASP A 69 -11.73 -1.05 -18.13
N GLU A 70 -11.22 -0.09 -18.91
CA GLU A 70 -11.03 -0.23 -20.36
C GLU A 70 -9.96 -1.28 -20.71
N ILE A 71 -9.05 -1.59 -19.78
CA ILE A 71 -8.05 -2.65 -19.98
C ILE A 71 -8.75 -4.01 -19.95
N SER A 72 -8.35 -4.90 -20.86
CA SER A 72 -8.86 -6.27 -20.90
C SER A 72 -8.68 -6.95 -19.54
N TYR A 73 -9.67 -7.73 -19.10
CA TYR A 73 -9.62 -8.40 -17.80
C TYR A 73 -8.38 -9.32 -17.66
N LEU A 74 -7.98 -9.98 -18.75
CA LEU A 74 -6.79 -10.83 -18.76
C LEU A 74 -5.50 -10.04 -18.56
N ASP A 75 -5.39 -8.83 -19.11
CA ASP A 75 -4.21 -8.00 -18.90
C ASP A 75 -4.20 -7.39 -17.50
N ARG A 76 -5.36 -7.03 -16.95
CA ARG A 76 -5.49 -6.64 -15.54
C ARG A 76 -5.06 -7.75 -14.58
N LEU A 77 -5.40 -9.01 -14.89
CA LEU A 77 -4.91 -10.16 -14.13
C LEU A 77 -3.39 -10.31 -14.19
N LYS A 78 -2.77 -10.11 -15.36
CA LYS A 78 -1.30 -10.14 -15.49
C LYS A 78 -0.66 -9.03 -14.65
N ILE A 79 -1.22 -7.82 -14.67
CA ILE A 79 -0.77 -6.69 -13.86
C ILE A 79 -0.89 -7.02 -12.37
N ALA A 80 -2.03 -7.55 -11.92
CA ALA A 80 -2.24 -7.97 -10.54
C ALA A 80 -1.22 -9.04 -10.12
N GLY A 81 -0.95 -10.02 -10.98
CA GLY A 81 0.09 -11.03 -10.76
C GLY A 81 1.49 -10.43 -10.60
N ALA A 82 1.85 -9.44 -11.43
CA ALA A 82 3.12 -8.73 -11.31
C ALA A 82 3.22 -7.95 -9.99
N VAL A 83 2.14 -7.27 -9.58
CA VAL A 83 2.04 -6.57 -8.29
C VAL A 83 2.25 -7.56 -7.14
N VAL A 84 1.58 -8.71 -7.14
CA VAL A 84 1.78 -9.76 -6.11
C VAL A 84 3.24 -10.23 -6.05
N LYS A 85 3.90 -10.41 -7.20
CA LYS A 85 5.31 -10.79 -7.24
C LYS A 85 6.20 -9.74 -6.59
N ILE A 86 6.01 -8.46 -6.92
CA ILE A 86 6.76 -7.34 -6.33
C ILE A 86 6.54 -7.28 -4.82
N LEU A 87 5.30 -7.44 -4.37
CA LEU A 87 4.95 -7.46 -2.95
C LEU A 87 5.63 -8.61 -2.22
N GLY A 88 5.70 -9.80 -2.84
CA GLY A 88 6.43 -10.95 -2.31
C GLY A 88 7.92 -10.69 -2.18
N GLU A 89 8.55 -10.09 -3.21
CA GLU A 89 9.98 -9.74 -3.17
C GLU A 89 10.29 -8.67 -2.12
N CYS A 90 9.46 -7.63 -1.99
CA CYS A 90 9.60 -6.60 -0.96
C CYS A 90 9.39 -7.18 0.45
N GLY A 91 8.39 -8.04 0.63
CA GLY A 91 8.13 -8.71 1.90
C GLY A 91 9.27 -9.63 2.33
N MET A 92 9.85 -10.40 1.40
CA MET A 92 11.04 -11.22 1.66
C MET A 92 12.26 -10.37 1.99
N LYS A 93 12.51 -9.27 1.26
CA LYS A 93 13.62 -8.35 1.56
C LYS A 93 13.49 -7.72 2.95
N ALA A 94 12.28 -7.30 3.33
CA ALA A 94 12.01 -6.74 4.65
C ALA A 94 12.19 -7.78 5.77
N TRP A 95 11.75 -9.03 5.54
CA TRP A 95 11.98 -10.15 6.47
C TRP A 95 13.47 -10.46 6.63
N LEU A 96 14.23 -10.52 5.53
CA LEU A 96 15.68 -10.76 5.54
C LEU A 96 16.44 -9.65 6.28
N SER A 97 16.07 -8.38 6.09
CA SER A 97 16.67 -7.27 6.84
C SER A 97 16.39 -7.31 8.34
N LYS A 98 15.26 -7.90 8.75
CA LYS A 98 14.83 -8.00 10.15
C LYS A 98 15.48 -9.20 10.87
N PHE A 99 15.75 -10.30 10.16
CA PHE A 99 16.32 -11.53 10.74
C PHE A 99 17.83 -11.70 10.56
N SER A 100 18.46 -11.00 9.60
CA SER A 100 19.90 -11.05 9.38
C SER A 100 20.49 -9.64 9.20
N PRO A 101 20.60 -8.86 10.30
CA PRO A 101 21.13 -7.50 10.24
C PRO A 101 22.65 -7.58 10.03
N GLY A 102 23.08 -7.59 8.76
CA GLY A 102 24.51 -7.63 8.43
C GLY A 102 24.85 -7.95 6.98
N THR A 103 23.92 -8.46 6.18
CA THR A 103 24.16 -8.69 4.76
C THR A 103 23.91 -7.42 3.94
N PRO A 104 24.92 -6.85 3.27
CA PRO A 104 24.69 -5.78 2.32
C PRO A 104 23.87 -6.38 1.17
N LEU A 105 22.61 -5.95 1.04
CA LEU A 105 21.80 -6.26 -0.13
C LEU A 105 22.41 -5.46 -1.31
N ALA A 106 23.38 -6.08 -1.97
CA ALA A 106 24.04 -5.55 -3.15
C ALA A 106 23.04 -5.42 -4.31
N LYS A 107 23.30 -4.39 -5.13
CA LYS A 107 22.58 -4.00 -6.36
C LYS A 107 22.27 -5.16 -7.30
#